data_AF-A0A5J4ZP27-F1
#
_entry.id   AF-A0A5J4ZP27-F1
#
_cell.length_a   1.000
_cell.length_b   1.000
_cell.length_c   1.000
_cell.angle_alpha   90.00
_cell.angle_beta   90.00
_cell.angle_gamma   90.00
#
_symmetry.space_group_name_H-M   'P 1'
#
loop_
_entity.id
_entity.type
_entity.pdbx_description
1 polymer ?
#
loop_
_entity_poly.entity_id
_entity_poly.type
_entity_poly.pdbx_seq_one_letter_code
_entity_poly.pdbx_strand_id
1 'polypeptide(L)'
;MFVFQGKSHSSFSLSFSGLTALPRPENPLPLASREGAVLRYKEKKKTRKFDKRIRYILRKARADVRKRVKGRFVKAGNAYDYDPL
;
A
#
# COMPACT_ATOMS: atom_id res chain seq x y z
N MET A 1 -30.95 -0.69 18.89
CA MET A 1 -31.28 0.74 18.65
C MET A 1 -30.05 1.56 19.00
N PHE A 2 -29.45 2.23 18.02
CA PHE A 2 -28.27 3.05 18.21
C PHE A 2 -28.71 4.50 18.40
N VAL A 3 -28.40 5.09 19.56
CA VAL A 3 -28.61 6.52 19.82
C VAL A 3 -27.32 7.23 19.46
N PHE A 4 -27.37 8.04 18.40
CA PHE A 4 -26.31 8.96 18.01
C PHE A 4 -26.46 10.23 18.85
N GLN A 5 -25.51 10.51 19.74
CA GLN A 5 -25.37 11.87 20.29
C GLN A 5 -24.18 12.54 19.61
N GLY A 6 -24.48 13.55 18.79
CA GLY A 6 -23.48 14.45 18.23
C GLY A 6 -22.98 15.41 19.31
N LYS A 7 -21.66 15.55 19.43
CA LYS A 7 -21.04 16.66 20.13
C LYS A 7 -19.67 16.96 19.53
N SER A 8 -19.58 18.18 18.98
CA SER A 8 -18.47 19.14 19.05
C SER A 8 -17.05 18.71 18.65
N HIS A 9 -16.45 19.58 17.84
CA HIS A 9 -15.08 19.54 17.37
C HIS A 9 -14.12 19.33 18.55
N SER A 10 -13.56 18.13 18.62
CA SER A 10 -12.47 17.78 19.52
C SER A 10 -11.30 17.44 18.63
N SER A 11 -10.30 18.32 18.62
CA SER A 11 -8.98 18.05 18.05
C SER A 11 -8.47 16.76 18.69
N PHE A 12 -8.53 15.65 17.96
CA PHE A 12 -8.04 14.37 18.43
C PHE A 12 -6.50 14.42 18.44
N SER A 13 -5.92 14.99 19.49
CA SER A 13 -4.47 15.00 19.69
C SER A 13 -4.03 13.58 19.99
N LEU A 14 -3.44 12.89 19.01
CA LEU A 14 -2.69 11.67 19.26
C LEU A 14 -1.39 12.05 19.96
N SER A 15 -1.42 12.08 21.30
CA SER A 15 -0.23 12.09 22.13
C SER A 15 0.43 10.71 22.04
N PHE A 16 1.44 10.57 21.20
CA PHE A 16 2.31 9.38 21.19
C PHE A 16 3.33 9.48 22.32
N SER A 17 2.86 9.32 23.56
CA SER A 17 3.74 9.21 24.73
C SER A 17 4.17 7.75 24.86
N GLY A 18 5.35 7.41 24.34
CA GLY A 18 5.93 6.09 24.60
C GLY A 18 6.90 5.57 23.56
N LEU A 19 7.92 6.34 23.18
CA LEU A 19 9.19 5.74 22.76
C LEU A 19 10.20 5.98 23.86
N THR A 20 10.13 5.15 24.90
CA THR A 20 11.32 4.85 25.67
C THR A 20 12.32 4.24 24.69
N ALA A 21 13.43 4.96 24.47
CA ALA A 21 14.52 4.46 23.65
C ALA A 21 14.96 3.11 24.25
N LEU A 22 14.62 2.01 23.56
CA LEU A 22 15.25 0.73 23.84
C LEU A 22 16.76 0.96 23.72
N PRO A 23 17.58 0.56 24.71
CA PRO A 23 19.01 0.54 24.52
C PRO A 23 19.25 -0.35 23.31
N ARG A 24 19.65 0.29 22.21
CA ARG A 24 20.10 -0.38 21.00
C ARG A 24 21.12 -1.40 21.49
N PRO A 25 20.91 -2.72 21.31
CA PRO A 25 21.99 -3.63 21.59
C PRO A 25 23.10 -3.23 20.63
N GLU A 26 24.19 -2.71 21.17
CA GLU A 26 25.49 -2.55 20.50
C GLU A 26 26.02 -3.96 20.22
N ASN A 27 25.29 -4.71 19.40
CA ASN A 27 25.70 -5.95 18.81
C ASN A 27 26.13 -5.58 17.38
N PRO A 28 27.42 -5.66 17.04
CA PRO A 28 27.81 -5.80 15.65
C PRO A 28 27.01 -7.00 15.15
N LEU A 29 26.09 -6.79 14.20
CA LEU A 29 25.24 -7.87 13.72
C LEU A 29 26.16 -9.05 13.35
N PRO A 30 25.95 -10.25 13.91
CA PRO A 30 26.89 -11.35 13.74
C PRO A 30 27.19 -11.52 12.25
N LEU A 31 28.46 -11.53 11.86
CA LEU A 31 28.87 -11.60 10.44
C LEU A 31 28.19 -12.79 9.71
N ALA A 32 27.93 -13.88 10.44
CA ALA A 32 27.13 -15.02 9.98
C ALA A 32 25.70 -14.65 9.51
N SER A 33 25.05 -13.68 10.17
CA SER A 33 23.73 -13.14 9.78
C SER A 33 23.83 -12.34 8.47
N ARG A 34 24.93 -11.60 8.28
CA ARG A 34 25.21 -10.86 7.04
C ARG A 34 25.45 -11.80 5.87
N GLU A 35 26.28 -12.82 6.06
CA GLU A 35 26.59 -13.82 5.02
C GLU A 35 25.32 -14.55 4.56
N GLY A 36 24.49 -15.01 5.49
CA GLY A 36 23.19 -15.61 5.17
C GLY A 36 22.24 -14.66 4.44
N ALA A 37 22.17 -13.39 4.83
CA ALA A 37 21.37 -12.39 4.14
C ALA A 37 21.87 -12.11 2.70
N VAL A 38 23.19 -12.08 2.50
CA VAL A 38 23.81 -11.91 1.18
C VAL A 38 23.54 -13.11 0.27
N LEU A 39 23.63 -14.33 0.79
CA LEU A 39 23.29 -15.55 0.05
C LEU A 39 21.83 -15.53 -0.41
N ARG A 40 20.89 -15.26 0.52
CA ARG A 40 19.46 -15.10 0.19
C ARG A 40 19.21 -14.01 -0.86
N TYR A 41 19.94 -12.90 -0.78
CA TYR A 41 19.85 -11.84 -1.78
C TYR A 41 20.31 -12.32 -3.17
N LYS A 42 21.45 -13.02 -3.26
CA LYS A 42 22.00 -13.55 -4.51
C LYS A 42 21.05 -14.57 -5.14
N GLU A 43 20.52 -15.50 -4.35
CA GLU A 43 19.52 -16.47 -4.80
C GLU A 43 18.24 -15.80 -5.30
N LYS A 44 17.70 -14.84 -4.55
CA LYS A 44 16.53 -14.06 -4.96
C LYS A 44 16.79 -13.21 -6.20
N LYS A 45 18.04 -12.74 -6.41
CA LYS A 45 18.43 -11.97 -7.62
C LYS A 45 18.35 -12.83 -8.87
N LYS A 46 18.79 -14.09 -8.81
CA LYS A 46 18.73 -15.04 -9.95
C LYS A 46 17.30 -15.38 -10.37
N THR A 47 16.35 -15.39 -9.43
CA THR A 47 14.96 -15.80 -9.67
C THR A 47 13.98 -14.63 -9.89
N ARG A 48 14.47 -13.39 -10.03
CA ARG A 48 13.61 -12.24 -10.31
C ARG A 48 12.94 -12.39 -11.66
N LYS A 49 11.61 -12.22 -11.70
CA LYS A 49 10.82 -12.19 -12.93
C LYS A 49 10.53 -10.73 -13.26
N PHE A 50 10.98 -10.26 -14.43
CA PHE A 50 10.80 -8.88 -14.89
C PHE A 50 9.58 -8.69 -15.78
N ASP A 51 9.01 -9.79 -16.27
CA ASP A 51 7.82 -9.73 -17.10
C ASP A 51 6.62 -9.15 -16.34
N LYS A 52 5.77 -8.43 -17.08
CA LYS A 52 4.52 -7.89 -16.53
C LYS A 52 3.56 -9.05 -16.24
N ARG A 53 3.37 -9.36 -14.96
CA ARG A 53 2.48 -10.45 -14.49
C ARG A 53 1.22 -9.90 -13.83
N ILE A 54 0.06 -10.32 -14.32
CA ILE A 54 -1.23 -10.03 -13.67
C ILE A 54 -1.42 -11.03 -12.52
N ARG A 55 -1.33 -10.56 -11.27
CA ARG A 55 -1.52 -11.43 -10.08
C ARG A 55 -2.99 -11.72 -9.79
N TYR A 56 -3.88 -10.76 -10.09
CA TYR A 56 -5.30 -10.84 -9.76
C TYR A 56 -6.14 -10.65 -11.01
N ILE A 57 -6.57 -11.77 -11.60
CA ILE A 57 -7.31 -11.79 -12.88
C ILE A 57 -8.63 -11.03 -12.76
N LEU A 58 -9.42 -11.30 -11.71
CA LEU A 58 -10.71 -10.62 -11.51
C LEU A 58 -10.57 -9.11 -11.36
N ARG A 59 -9.51 -8.62 -10.69
CA ARG A 59 -9.27 -7.16 -10.56
C ARG A 59 -8.91 -6.53 -11.89
N LYS A 60 -8.16 -7.23 -12.75
CA LYS A 60 -7.84 -6.80 -14.11
C LYS A 60 -9.11 -6.71 -14.96
N ALA A 61 -9.94 -7.76 -14.97
CA ALA A 61 -11.22 -7.75 -15.68
C ALA A 61 -12.14 -6.60 -15.23
N ARG A 62 -12.28 -6.39 -13.92
CA ARG A 62 -13.06 -5.25 -13.38
C ARG A 62 -12.47 -3.89 -13.77
N ALA A 63 -11.14 -3.77 -13.87
CA ALA A 63 -10.49 -2.52 -14.27
C ALA A 63 -10.59 -2.24 -15.77
N ASP A 64 -10.70 -3.27 -16.60
CA ASP A 64 -10.80 -3.18 -18.06
C ASP A 64 -12.21 -2.76 -18.50
N VAL A 65 -13.26 -3.15 -17.75
CA VAL A 65 -14.65 -2.76 -18.02
C VAL A 65 -14.96 -1.31 -17.59
N ARG A 66 -14.21 -0.74 -16.63
CA ARG A 66 -14.47 0.61 -16.09
C ARG A 66 -14.20 1.72 -17.11
N LYS A 67 -15.14 2.67 -17.24
CA LYS A 67 -15.01 3.86 -18.11
C LYS A 67 -13.77 4.69 -17.76
N ARG A 68 -12.99 5.05 -18.78
CA ARG A 68 -11.80 5.91 -18.67
C ARG A 68 -11.91 7.11 -19.60
N VAL A 69 -11.46 8.27 -19.13
CA VAL A 69 -11.31 9.49 -19.95
C VAL A 69 -9.86 9.94 -19.79
N LYS A 70 -9.14 10.11 -20.91
CA LYS A 70 -7.69 10.43 -20.93
C LYS A 70 -6.85 9.52 -20.00
N GLY A 71 -7.19 8.22 -19.94
CA GLY A 71 -6.49 7.21 -19.12
C GLY A 71 -6.89 7.14 -17.64
N ARG A 72 -7.70 8.08 -17.13
CA ARG A 72 -8.16 8.13 -15.73
C ARG A 72 -9.55 7.52 -15.60
N PHE A 73 -9.82 6.85 -14.47
CA PHE A 73 -11.17 6.36 -14.19
C PHE A 73 -12.10 7.53 -13.84
N VAL A 74 -13.32 7.50 -14.40
CA VAL A 74 -14.37 8.47 -14.09
C VAL A 74 -15.22 7.95 -12.92
N LYS A 75 -15.68 8.86 -12.06
CA LYS A 75 -16.67 8.55 -11.02
C LYS A 75 -18.04 8.48 -11.67
N ALA A 76 -18.78 7.40 -11.43
CA ALA A 76 -20.16 7.31 -11.89
C ALA A 76 -20.98 8.48 -11.32
N GLY A 77 -21.68 9.22 -12.20
CA GLY A 77 -22.56 10.32 -11.83
C GLY A 77 -21.95 11.73 -11.81
N ASN A 78 -20.72 11.93 -12.29
CA ASN A 78 -20.21 13.28 -12.56
C ASN A 78 -20.60 13.72 -13.97
N ALA A 79 -20.99 14.99 -14.15
CA ALA A 79 -21.51 15.61 -15.39
C ALA A 79 -20.56 15.65 -16.61
N TYR A 80 -19.47 14.88 -16.60
CA TYR A 80 -18.53 14.76 -17.72
C TYR A 80 -18.72 13.45 -18.48
N ASP A 81 -19.97 12.98 -18.56
CA ASP A 81 -20.42 11.97 -19.52
C ASP A 81 -20.66 12.63 -20.89
N TYR A 82 -19.65 13.33 -21.41
CA TYR A 82 -19.65 13.71 -22.82
C TYR A 82 -19.35 12.46 -23.63
N ASP A 83 -20.39 11.96 -24.30
CA ASP A 83 -20.28 11.10 -25.47
C ASP A 83 -19.69 11.96 -26.60
N PRO A 84 -18.47 11.68 -27.11
CA PRO A 84 -17.93 12.44 -28.22
C PRO A 84 -18.60 11.95 -29.52
N LEU A 85 -19.86 12.34 -29.71
CA LEU A 85 -20.61 12.39 -30.97
C LEU A 85 -21.50 13.64 -30.98
#